data_AF-A0A3M9ZYL7-F1
#
_entry.id   AF-A0A3M9ZYL7-F1
#
_cell.length_a   1.000
_cell.length_b   1.000
_cell.length_c   1.000
_cell.angle_alpha   90.00
_cell.angle_beta   90.00
_cell.angle_gamma   90.00
#
_symmetry.space_group_name_H-M   'P 1'
#
loop_
_entity.id
_entity.type
_entity.pdbx_description
1 polymer ?
#
loop_
_entity_poly.entity_id
_entity_poly.type
_entity_poly.pdbx_seq_one_letter_code
_entity_poly.pdbx_strand_id
1 'polypeptide(L)'
;MKQSEKKKHQKKHVDVLEILKAHGAKIYRDLEDGQFPKFSIPSRSVSNIVYDKKLRQYILGNAATLRNSRNSSQLRSFTQLMWLAFFANRLTQEKKSSTLRDVYYSSQAFAVEFDDQSESDNIIVDLEAVTSRPREDFHIFPEERSSIFGDLDIEYTIPGYEGKKMNLSNHPDGYSIGPSLTTAELVDTSAEIVIAIEKGGLFTRFVEEQVDKKFKSIIINTGGQAPRSTRTLLKRLHDELSLPVIVLTDGDVYGEHIAMVIKSGSANAAHLRELTVPDA
;
A
#
# COMPACT_ATOMS: atom_id res chain seq x y z
N MET A 1 23.39 -7.45 7.92
CA MET A 1 22.06 -7.27 7.30
C MET A 1 21.27 -6.11 7.91
N LYS A 2 21.17 -5.97 9.23
CA LYS A 2 20.47 -4.85 9.94
C LYS A 2 20.80 -3.41 9.49
N GLN A 3 22.05 -3.11 9.13
CA GLN A 3 22.43 -1.78 8.62
C GLN A 3 21.94 -1.50 7.20
N SER A 4 21.63 -2.52 6.39
CA SER A 4 21.23 -2.33 5.00
C SER A 4 19.75 -1.94 4.85
N GLU A 5 18.88 -2.43 5.74
CA GLU A 5 17.45 -2.16 5.68
C GLU A 5 17.06 -0.84 6.36
N LYS A 6 17.69 -0.50 7.51
CA LYS A 6 17.61 0.87 8.06
C LYS A 6 18.05 1.92 7.04
N LYS A 7 19.13 1.64 6.28
CA LYS A 7 19.55 2.49 5.15
C LYS A 7 18.52 2.51 4.03
N LYS A 8 17.87 1.40 3.71
CA LYS A 8 16.84 1.31 2.64
C LYS A 8 15.57 2.12 3.00
N HIS A 9 15.10 2.04 4.25
CA HIS A 9 13.94 2.79 4.72
C HIS A 9 14.24 4.29 4.82
N GLN A 10 15.38 4.68 5.42
CA GLN A 10 15.82 6.08 5.41
C GLN A 10 16.02 6.63 4.00
N LYS A 11 16.55 5.81 3.08
CA LYS A 11 16.72 6.21 1.67
C LYS A 11 15.36 6.43 0.98
N LYS A 12 14.37 5.56 1.19
CA LYS A 12 13.00 5.77 0.68
C LYS A 12 12.38 7.08 1.19
N HIS A 13 12.52 7.37 2.48
CA HIS A 13 12.02 8.62 3.06
C HIS A 13 12.67 9.87 2.45
N VAL A 14 13.99 9.83 2.24
CA VAL A 14 14.73 10.93 1.61
C VAL A 14 14.28 11.09 0.16
N ASP A 15 14.15 10.00 -0.60
CA ASP A 15 13.69 10.01 -1.99
C ASP A 15 12.29 10.65 -2.12
N VAL A 16 11.36 10.28 -1.23
CA VAL A 16 9.98 10.80 -1.26
C VAL A 16 9.94 12.31 -1.01
N LEU A 17 10.68 12.78 0.00
CA LEU A 17 10.78 14.21 0.32
C LEU A 17 11.41 15.00 -0.83
N GLU A 18 12.43 14.45 -1.49
CA GLU A 18 13.06 15.08 -2.65
C GLU A 18 12.10 15.18 -3.84
N ILE A 19 11.33 14.13 -4.13
CA ILE A 19 10.31 14.14 -5.20
C ILE A 19 9.25 15.21 -4.92
N LEU A 20 8.69 15.24 -3.70
CA LEU A 20 7.67 16.24 -3.32
C LEU A 20 8.23 17.67 -3.39
N LYS A 21 9.47 17.89 -2.93
CA LYS A 21 10.15 19.19 -3.04
C LYS A 21 10.41 19.58 -4.49
N ALA A 22 10.82 18.64 -5.35
CA ALA A 22 11.04 18.90 -6.77
C ALA A 22 9.75 19.33 -7.48
N HIS A 23 8.62 18.66 -7.17
CA HIS A 23 7.32 19.07 -7.67
C HIS A 23 6.91 20.46 -7.15
N GLY A 24 7.10 20.74 -5.86
CA GLY A 24 6.84 22.06 -5.29
C GLY A 24 7.68 23.16 -5.93
N ALA A 25 8.99 22.93 -6.12
CA ALA A 25 9.90 23.87 -6.77
C ALA A 25 9.50 24.14 -8.22
N LYS A 26 9.01 23.11 -8.95
CA LYS A 26 8.50 23.30 -10.32
C LYS A 26 7.27 24.20 -10.35
N ILE A 27 6.31 23.99 -9.45
CA ILE A 27 5.11 24.83 -9.35
C ILE A 27 5.49 26.28 -9.02
N TYR A 28 6.46 26.47 -8.12
CA TYR A 28 6.94 27.81 -7.77
C TYR A 28 7.58 28.53 -8.97
N ARG A 29 8.42 27.84 -9.74
CA ARG A 29 9.01 28.39 -10.98
C ARG A 29 7.94 28.73 -12.02
N ASP A 30 6.96 27.84 -12.24
CA ASP A 30 5.86 28.10 -13.17
C ASP A 30 5.14 29.42 -12.77
N LEU A 31 4.93 29.66 -11.47
CA LEU A 31 4.32 30.90 -10.96
C LEU A 31 5.23 32.13 -11.11
N GLU A 32 6.53 32.01 -10.82
CA GLU A 32 7.51 33.10 -11.03
C GLU A 32 7.59 33.51 -12.51
N ASP A 33 7.52 32.55 -13.43
CA ASP A 33 7.52 32.76 -14.88
C ASP A 33 6.16 33.26 -15.41
N GLY A 34 5.17 33.50 -14.54
CA GLY A 34 3.82 33.94 -14.90
C GLY A 34 3.01 32.88 -15.66
N GLN A 35 3.41 31.60 -15.59
CA GLN A 35 2.70 30.48 -16.20
C GLN A 35 1.75 29.83 -15.20
N PHE A 36 0.64 29.31 -15.72
CA PHE A 36 -0.29 28.53 -14.89
C PHE A 36 0.30 27.15 -14.61
N PRO A 37 0.51 26.76 -13.34
CA PRO A 37 1.08 25.47 -13.00
C PRO A 37 0.17 24.32 -13.45
N LYS A 38 0.80 23.21 -13.82
CA LYS A 38 0.13 22.02 -14.36
C LYS A 38 0.71 20.72 -13.78
N PHE A 39 -0.17 19.77 -13.48
CA PHE A 39 0.21 18.39 -13.16
C PHE A 39 -0.01 17.49 -14.37
N SER A 40 0.98 16.65 -14.68
CA SER A 40 0.84 15.57 -15.65
C SER A 40 0.55 14.28 -14.89
N ILE A 41 -0.68 13.80 -14.97
CA ILE A 41 -1.16 12.62 -14.24
C ILE A 41 -1.30 11.48 -15.25
N PRO A 42 -0.57 10.36 -15.09
CA PRO A 42 -0.78 9.17 -15.92
C PRO A 42 -2.25 8.73 -15.91
N SER A 43 -2.82 8.47 -17.08
CA SER A 43 -4.22 8.03 -17.18
C SER A 43 -4.37 6.63 -16.61
N ARG A 44 -5.35 6.42 -15.73
CA ARG A 44 -5.71 5.10 -15.18
C ARG A 44 -6.93 4.47 -15.85
N SER A 45 -7.37 5.02 -17.00
CA SER A 45 -8.48 4.43 -17.74
C SER A 45 -8.17 2.99 -18.15
N VAL A 46 -9.17 2.12 -18.20
CA VAL A 46 -9.02 0.72 -18.63
C VAL A 46 -8.32 0.61 -19.99
N SER A 47 -8.56 1.58 -20.88
CA SER A 47 -7.91 1.70 -22.19
C SER A 47 -6.40 1.97 -22.14
N ASN A 48 -5.87 2.52 -21.04
CA ASN A 48 -4.44 2.76 -20.85
C ASN A 48 -3.76 1.68 -20.00
N ILE A 49 -4.49 0.68 -19.50
CA ILE A 49 -3.92 -0.41 -18.71
C ILE A 49 -3.47 -1.51 -19.65
N VAL A 50 -2.19 -1.88 -19.57
CA VAL A 50 -1.58 -2.92 -20.41
C VAL A 50 -1.04 -4.02 -19.50
N TYR A 51 -1.28 -5.28 -19.85
CA TYR A 51 -0.69 -6.41 -19.13
C TYR A 51 0.74 -6.68 -19.64
N ASP A 52 1.73 -6.53 -18.77
CA ASP A 52 3.12 -6.84 -19.09
C ASP A 52 3.39 -8.33 -18.83
N LYS A 53 3.65 -9.09 -19.90
CA LYS A 53 3.93 -10.54 -19.82
C LYS A 53 5.25 -10.88 -19.11
N LYS A 54 6.24 -9.97 -19.09
CA LYS A 54 7.52 -10.20 -18.43
C LYS A 54 7.39 -10.03 -16.92
N LEU A 55 6.69 -8.97 -16.52
CA LEU A 55 6.45 -8.65 -15.12
C LEU A 55 5.22 -9.37 -14.54
N ARG A 56 4.44 -10.05 -15.39
CA ARG A 56 3.17 -10.73 -15.06
C ARG A 56 2.20 -9.84 -14.26
N GLN A 57 2.19 -8.55 -14.58
CA GLN A 57 1.40 -7.55 -13.85
C GLN A 57 0.79 -6.52 -14.81
N TYR A 58 -0.31 -5.90 -14.39
CA TYR A 58 -0.89 -4.75 -15.09
C TYR A 58 -0.07 -3.49 -14.85
N ILE A 59 0.29 -2.78 -15.93
CA ILE A 59 1.03 -1.52 -15.91
C ILE A 59 0.26 -0.41 -16.62
N LEU A 60 0.51 0.84 -16.24
CA LEU A 60 0.03 2.00 -17.00
C LEU A 60 0.80 2.16 -18.30
N GLY A 61 0.07 2.43 -19.38
CA GLY A 61 0.58 2.86 -20.67
C GLY A 61 0.94 4.35 -20.69
N ASN A 62 1.22 4.86 -21.90
CA ASN A 62 1.81 6.18 -22.10
C ASN A 62 0.81 7.36 -22.03
N ALA A 63 -0.50 7.10 -21.94
CA ALA A 63 -1.47 8.19 -21.89
C ALA A 63 -1.39 8.94 -20.56
N ALA A 64 -1.42 10.27 -20.61
CA ALA A 64 -1.43 11.13 -19.44
C ALA A 64 -2.45 12.25 -19.62
N THR A 65 -3.11 12.62 -18.52
CA THR A 65 -4.05 13.73 -18.43
C THR A 65 -3.36 14.91 -17.77
N LEU A 66 -3.49 16.09 -18.39
CA LEU A 66 -2.98 17.34 -17.80
C LEU A 66 -4.08 18.00 -16.98
N ARG A 67 -3.79 18.26 -15.70
CA ARG A 67 -4.59 19.15 -14.84
C ARG A 67 -3.92 20.51 -14.80
N ASN A 68 -4.63 21.53 -15.28
CA ASN A 68 -4.13 22.90 -15.37
C ASN A 68 -4.94 23.82 -14.45
N SER A 69 -4.25 24.66 -13.68
CA SER A 69 -4.87 25.69 -12.85
C SER A 69 -5.58 26.79 -13.64
N ARG A 70 -5.32 26.96 -14.94
CA ARG A 70 -6.04 27.89 -15.83
C ARG A 70 -7.51 27.52 -16.04
N ASN A 71 -7.85 26.24 -15.97
CA ASN A 71 -9.21 25.78 -16.23
C ASN A 71 -10.02 25.77 -14.92
N SER A 72 -11.07 26.60 -14.85
CA SER A 72 -11.90 26.74 -13.66
C SER A 72 -12.51 25.42 -13.17
N SER A 73 -12.86 24.52 -14.09
CA SER A 73 -13.38 23.18 -13.74
C SER A 73 -12.32 22.28 -13.12
N GLN A 74 -11.03 22.46 -13.45
CA GLN A 74 -9.93 21.65 -12.92
C GLN A 74 -9.26 22.27 -11.69
N LEU A 75 -9.48 23.56 -11.45
CA LEU A 75 -8.83 24.31 -10.36
C LEU A 75 -9.08 23.66 -8.99
N ARG A 76 -10.31 23.20 -8.71
CA ARG A 76 -10.63 22.49 -7.46
C ARG A 76 -9.75 21.25 -7.28
N SER A 77 -9.75 20.35 -8.27
CA SER A 77 -8.96 19.11 -8.25
C SER A 77 -7.45 19.35 -8.22
N PHE A 78 -6.98 20.46 -8.81
CA PHE A 78 -5.59 20.88 -8.76
C PHE A 78 -5.21 21.33 -7.34
N THR A 79 -6.03 22.17 -6.71
CA THR A 79 -5.81 22.64 -5.33
C THR A 79 -5.84 21.49 -4.33
N GLN A 80 -6.78 20.55 -4.48
CA GLN A 80 -6.86 19.34 -3.65
C GLN A 80 -5.58 18.49 -3.78
N LEU A 81 -5.08 18.26 -4.99
CA LEU A 81 -3.84 17.51 -5.22
C LEU A 81 -2.62 18.21 -4.63
N MET A 82 -2.54 19.53 -4.78
CA MET A 82 -1.45 20.35 -4.21
C MET A 82 -1.50 20.32 -2.67
N TRP A 83 -2.69 20.46 -2.09
CA TRP A 83 -2.89 20.37 -0.64
C TRP A 83 -2.50 18.98 -0.12
N LEU A 84 -2.88 17.91 -0.82
CA LEU A 84 -2.53 16.55 -0.42
C LEU A 84 -1.00 16.34 -0.47
N ALA A 85 -0.32 16.84 -1.50
CA ALA A 85 1.14 16.78 -1.58
C ALA A 85 1.81 17.54 -0.41
N PHE A 86 1.26 18.69 -0.03
CA PHE A 86 1.69 19.43 1.16
C PHE A 86 1.45 18.63 2.44
N PHE A 87 0.26 18.04 2.61
CA PHE A 87 -0.10 17.24 3.77
C PHE A 87 0.81 16.00 3.91
N ALA A 88 1.05 15.28 2.81
CA ALA A 88 1.98 14.16 2.73
C ALA A 88 3.41 14.54 3.12
N ASN A 89 3.91 15.68 2.61
CA ASN A 89 5.22 16.21 2.99
C ASN A 89 5.30 16.49 4.49
N ARG A 90 4.24 17.07 5.08
CA ARG A 90 4.16 17.35 6.51
C ARG A 90 4.13 16.07 7.35
N LEU A 91 3.30 15.08 6.99
CA LEU A 91 3.25 13.78 7.66
C LEU A 91 4.62 13.10 7.66
N THR A 92 5.30 13.11 6.52
CA THR A 92 6.62 12.51 6.35
C THR A 92 7.69 13.22 7.18
N GLN A 93 7.66 14.55 7.27
CA GLN A 93 8.58 15.32 8.11
C GLN A 93 8.34 15.14 9.61
N GLU A 94 7.07 15.14 10.04
CA GLU A 94 6.69 14.97 11.45
C GLU A 94 6.72 13.50 11.90
N LYS A 95 6.98 12.54 10.99
CA LYS A 95 6.91 11.08 11.21
C LYS A 95 5.57 10.64 11.80
N LYS A 96 4.48 11.24 11.33
CA LYS A 96 3.11 10.92 11.73
C LYS A 96 2.39 10.16 10.62
N SER A 97 1.48 9.28 11.01
CA SER A 97 0.60 8.56 10.11
C SER A 97 -0.82 9.12 10.12
N SER A 98 -1.53 8.95 9.01
CA SER A 98 -2.92 9.36 8.85
C SER A 98 -3.71 8.27 8.12
N THR A 99 -4.99 8.13 8.43
CA THR A 99 -5.87 7.22 7.67
C THR A 99 -6.49 7.92 6.46
N LEU A 100 -7.02 7.15 5.50
CA LEU A 100 -7.76 7.71 4.36
C LEU A 100 -8.94 8.61 4.80
N ARG A 101 -9.63 8.23 5.88
CA ARG A 101 -10.71 9.03 6.44
C ARG A 101 -10.20 10.29 7.13
N ASP A 102 -9.07 10.21 7.83
CA ASP A 102 -8.46 11.38 8.46
C ASP A 102 -8.02 12.42 7.42
N VAL A 103 -7.55 12.00 6.24
CA VAL A 103 -7.24 12.91 5.13
C VAL A 103 -8.49 13.68 4.69
N TYR A 104 -9.63 13.00 4.55
CA TYR A 104 -10.91 13.63 4.21
C TYR A 104 -11.36 14.65 5.26
N TYR A 105 -11.28 14.33 6.56
CA TYR A 105 -11.66 15.28 7.61
C TYR A 105 -10.65 16.41 7.78
N SER A 106 -9.35 16.12 7.64
CA SER A 106 -8.30 17.13 7.77
C SER A 106 -8.40 18.20 6.69
N SER A 107 -8.84 17.86 5.48
CA SER A 107 -8.95 18.81 4.37
C SER A 107 -9.97 19.93 4.64
N GLN A 108 -11.05 19.61 5.38
CA GLN A 108 -12.06 20.59 5.79
C GLN A 108 -11.47 21.69 6.66
N ALA A 109 -10.51 21.35 7.55
CA ALA A 109 -9.83 22.34 8.39
C ALA A 109 -8.95 23.33 7.58
N PHE A 110 -8.56 22.95 6.36
CA PHE A 110 -7.79 23.80 5.45
C PHE A 110 -8.68 24.49 4.38
N ALA A 111 -10.01 24.42 4.52
CA ALA A 111 -10.97 24.90 3.52
C ALA A 111 -10.77 24.28 2.12
N VAL A 112 -10.21 23.06 2.06
CA VAL A 112 -10.09 22.25 0.84
C VAL A 112 -11.10 21.13 0.96
N GLU A 113 -12.34 21.42 0.61
CA GLU A 113 -13.44 20.47 0.75
C GLU A 113 -13.39 19.39 -0.34
N PHE A 114 -13.76 18.18 0.08
CA PHE A 114 -14.11 17.07 -0.80
C PHE A 114 -15.61 16.85 -0.69
N ASP A 115 -16.26 16.55 -1.81
CA ASP A 115 -17.69 16.27 -1.86
C ASP A 115 -17.98 14.90 -1.21
N ASP A 116 -17.10 13.91 -1.37
CA ASP A 116 -17.19 12.61 -0.73
C ASP A 116 -15.81 11.94 -0.50
N GLN A 117 -15.81 10.79 0.18
CA GLN A 117 -14.59 10.00 0.40
C GLN A 117 -14.02 9.42 -0.91
N SER A 118 -14.86 9.20 -1.92
CA SER A 118 -14.41 8.70 -3.23
C SER A 118 -13.53 9.73 -3.94
N GLU A 119 -13.85 11.02 -3.82
CA GLU A 119 -13.09 12.13 -4.38
C GLU A 119 -11.72 12.24 -3.69
N SER A 120 -11.67 12.17 -2.36
CA SER A 120 -10.39 12.21 -1.62
C SER A 120 -9.52 11.00 -1.97
N ASP A 121 -10.10 9.80 -2.03
CA ASP A 121 -9.41 8.59 -2.45
C ASP A 121 -8.84 8.72 -3.87
N ASN A 122 -9.61 9.28 -4.82
CA ASN A 122 -9.14 9.51 -6.18
C ASN A 122 -7.94 10.47 -6.24
N ILE A 123 -7.97 11.56 -5.48
CA ILE A 123 -6.84 12.50 -5.39
C ILE A 123 -5.60 11.84 -4.76
N ILE A 124 -5.79 10.95 -3.78
CA ILE A 124 -4.69 10.15 -3.22
C ILE A 124 -4.06 9.27 -4.30
N VAL A 125 -4.86 8.53 -5.06
CA VAL A 125 -4.34 7.68 -6.13
C VAL A 125 -3.70 8.54 -7.25
N ASP A 126 -4.17 9.77 -7.48
CA ASP A 126 -3.53 10.70 -8.44
C ASP A 126 -2.13 11.09 -7.98
N LEU A 127 -1.94 11.36 -6.68
CA LEU A 127 -0.63 11.64 -6.11
C LEU A 127 0.30 10.42 -6.26
N GLU A 128 -0.21 9.21 -6.05
CA GLU A 128 0.55 7.97 -6.27
C GLU A 128 1.00 7.84 -7.73
N ALA A 129 0.12 8.16 -8.68
CA ALA A 129 0.44 8.07 -10.10
C ALA A 129 1.47 9.13 -10.54
N VAL A 130 1.36 10.37 -10.03
CA VAL A 130 2.31 11.45 -10.32
C VAL A 130 3.69 11.13 -9.77
N THR A 131 3.77 10.58 -8.56
CA THR A 131 5.03 10.28 -7.88
C THR A 131 5.58 8.89 -8.19
N SER A 132 4.77 8.02 -8.79
CA SER A 132 5.05 6.58 -8.95
C SER A 132 5.43 5.89 -7.63
N ARG A 133 4.85 6.36 -6.52
CA ARG A 133 5.08 5.82 -5.17
C ARG A 133 3.75 5.42 -4.51
N PRO A 134 3.75 4.34 -3.72
CA PRO A 134 2.57 3.92 -2.97
C PRO A 134 2.23 4.95 -1.88
N ARG A 135 0.95 5.14 -1.56
CA ARG A 135 0.49 6.03 -0.48
C ARG A 135 1.04 5.67 0.89
N GLU A 136 1.37 4.40 1.07
CA GLU A 136 2.02 3.88 2.26
C GLU A 136 3.40 4.54 2.49
N ASP A 137 4.12 4.95 1.42
CA ASP A 137 5.36 5.72 1.51
C ASP A 137 5.13 7.18 1.97
N PHE A 138 3.90 7.70 1.86
CA PHE A 138 3.49 9.03 2.38
C PHE A 138 2.89 8.98 3.80
N HIS A 139 2.98 7.83 4.48
CA HIS A 139 2.32 7.57 5.77
C HIS A 139 0.79 7.69 5.77
N ILE A 140 0.16 7.48 4.60
CA ILE A 140 -1.29 7.42 4.48
C ILE A 140 -1.70 5.96 4.37
N PHE A 141 -2.48 5.47 5.33
CA PHE A 141 -2.83 4.06 5.44
C PHE A 141 -4.35 3.82 5.38
N PRO A 142 -4.81 2.73 4.76
CA PRO A 142 -6.19 2.29 4.93
C PRO A 142 -6.42 1.75 6.35
N GLU A 143 -7.69 1.65 6.77
CA GLU A 143 -8.05 0.91 7.99
C GLU A 143 -7.67 -0.58 7.85
N GLU A 144 -7.12 -1.14 8.93
CA GLU A 144 -6.68 -2.54 8.99
C GLU A 144 -7.88 -3.49 9.03
N ARG A 145 -7.90 -4.49 8.16
CA ARG A 145 -8.98 -5.49 8.06
C ARG A 145 -8.51 -6.94 7.94
N SER A 146 -7.20 -7.14 7.90
CA SER A 146 -6.56 -8.44 7.67
C SER A 146 -5.76 -8.85 8.89
N SER A 147 -5.65 -10.15 9.12
CA SER A 147 -4.97 -10.72 10.29
C SER A 147 -3.94 -11.79 9.88
N ILE A 148 -2.93 -12.00 10.72
CA ILE A 148 -1.90 -13.03 10.55
C ILE A 148 -1.77 -13.85 11.84
N PHE A 149 -1.59 -15.16 11.70
CA PHE A 149 -1.33 -16.08 12.80
C PHE A 149 -0.38 -17.19 12.33
N GLY A 150 0.63 -17.51 13.13
CA GLY A 150 1.56 -18.60 12.84
C GLY A 150 2.92 -18.36 13.47
N ASP A 151 3.79 -19.36 13.34
CA ASP A 151 5.14 -19.32 13.90
C ASP A 151 6.07 -18.46 13.03
N LEU A 152 6.04 -17.15 13.26
CA LEU A 152 6.88 -16.17 12.61
C LEU A 152 7.40 -15.18 13.65
N ASP A 153 8.72 -15.12 13.80
CA ASP A 153 9.38 -14.14 14.64
C ASP A 153 9.63 -12.86 13.84
N ILE A 154 9.05 -11.76 14.34
CA ILE A 154 9.22 -10.42 13.76
C ILE A 154 9.94 -9.48 14.73
N GLU A 155 10.75 -8.57 14.19
CA GLU A 155 11.39 -7.49 14.94
C GLU A 155 10.84 -6.13 14.46
N TYR A 156 10.21 -5.38 15.36
CA TYR A 156 9.66 -4.07 15.01
C TYR A 156 10.77 -3.05 14.74
N THR A 157 10.58 -2.26 13.68
CA THR A 157 11.50 -1.21 13.21
C THR A 157 10.99 0.21 13.46
N ILE A 158 9.76 0.34 13.97
CA ILE A 158 9.10 1.63 14.19
C ILE A 158 9.61 2.34 15.46
N PRO A 159 9.74 3.68 15.44
CA PRO A 159 10.13 4.47 16.61
C PRO A 159 9.25 4.20 17.82
N GLY A 160 9.86 3.90 18.96
CA GLY A 160 9.16 3.56 20.22
C GLY A 160 9.00 2.06 20.46
N TYR A 161 9.07 1.23 19.43
CA TYR A 161 9.05 -0.24 19.54
C TYR A 161 10.27 -0.92 18.90
N GLU A 162 11.30 -0.13 18.52
CA GLU A 162 12.51 -0.64 17.85
C GLU A 162 13.17 -1.79 18.63
N GLY A 163 13.44 -2.89 17.93
CA GLY A 163 14.14 -4.04 18.49
C GLY A 163 13.28 -4.98 19.34
N LYS A 164 11.99 -4.68 19.52
CA LYS A 164 11.06 -5.58 20.19
C LYS A 164 10.76 -6.76 19.27
N LYS A 165 11.17 -7.95 19.70
CA LYS A 165 10.85 -9.21 19.04
C LYS A 165 9.51 -9.75 19.52
N MET A 166 8.74 -10.30 18.59
CA MET A 166 7.45 -10.90 18.86
C MET A 166 7.22 -12.09 17.94
N ASN A 167 6.74 -13.18 18.50
CA ASN A 167 6.24 -14.31 17.72
C ASN A 167 4.75 -14.12 17.47
N LEU A 168 4.29 -14.38 16.23
CA LEU A 168 2.90 -14.16 15.83
C LEU A 168 1.94 -15.30 16.21
N SER A 169 2.41 -16.38 16.85
CA SER A 169 1.58 -17.52 17.29
C SER A 169 1.01 -17.38 18.71
N ASN A 170 1.42 -16.35 19.46
CA ASN A 170 1.06 -16.17 20.86
C ASN A 170 -0.32 -15.51 21.10
N HIS A 171 -1.00 -15.05 20.05
CA HIS A 171 -2.32 -14.43 20.14
C HIS A 171 -3.39 -15.26 19.43
N PRO A 172 -4.39 -15.80 20.14
CA PRO A 172 -5.35 -16.74 19.56
C PRO A 172 -6.23 -16.11 18.45
N ASP A 173 -6.49 -14.81 18.50
CA ASP A 173 -7.25 -14.13 17.43
C ASP A 173 -6.36 -13.69 16.26
N GLY A 174 -5.06 -13.98 16.31
CA GLY A 174 -4.05 -13.45 15.40
C GLY A 174 -3.76 -11.97 15.62
N TYR A 175 -2.81 -11.46 14.84
CA TYR A 175 -2.41 -10.05 14.83
C TYR A 175 -2.96 -9.34 13.61
N SER A 176 -3.46 -8.12 13.79
CA SER A 176 -3.84 -7.26 12.67
C SER A 176 -2.60 -6.88 11.84
N ILE A 177 -2.72 -7.01 10.52
CA ILE A 177 -1.66 -6.64 9.58
C ILE A 177 -1.73 -5.13 9.34
N GLY A 178 -1.03 -4.41 10.21
CA GLY A 178 -0.87 -2.97 10.14
C GLY A 178 0.38 -2.50 9.40
N PRO A 179 0.58 -1.18 9.28
CA PRO A 179 1.79 -0.61 8.69
C PRO A 179 3.04 -1.07 9.44
N SER A 180 2.99 -1.09 10.77
CA SER A 180 4.10 -1.51 11.63
C SER A 180 4.53 -2.95 11.40
N LEU A 181 3.58 -3.86 11.18
CA LEU A 181 3.86 -5.27 10.90
C LEU A 181 4.33 -5.47 9.45
N THR A 182 3.78 -4.70 8.52
CA THR A 182 4.19 -4.73 7.10
C THR A 182 5.63 -4.25 6.91
N THR A 183 6.15 -3.38 7.79
CA THR A 183 7.54 -2.89 7.75
C THR A 183 8.47 -3.59 8.74
N ALA A 184 7.99 -4.56 9.52
CA ALA A 184 8.79 -5.29 10.49
C ALA A 184 9.85 -6.16 9.79
N GLU A 185 10.99 -6.39 10.45
CA GLU A 185 12.00 -7.33 9.96
C GLU A 185 11.53 -8.76 10.24
N LEU A 186 11.55 -9.61 9.21
CA LEU A 186 11.25 -11.04 9.32
C LEU A 186 12.53 -11.74 9.80
N VAL A 187 12.52 -12.26 11.03
CA VAL A 187 13.74 -12.78 11.68
C VAL A 187 13.94 -14.25 11.39
N ASP A 188 12.95 -15.05 11.77
CA ASP A 188 13.00 -16.51 11.66
C ASP A 188 11.58 -17.08 11.60
N THR A 189 11.47 -18.26 11.00
CA THR A 189 10.20 -19.00 10.95
C THR A 189 10.47 -20.49 10.80
N SER A 190 9.67 -21.32 11.48
CA SER A 190 9.64 -22.76 11.24
C SER A 190 8.63 -23.18 10.17
N ALA A 191 7.89 -22.21 9.61
CA ALA A 191 6.85 -22.47 8.64
C ALA A 191 7.43 -22.86 7.28
N GLU A 192 6.78 -23.83 6.63
CA GLU A 192 7.12 -24.32 5.29
C GLU A 192 6.17 -23.75 4.23
N ILE A 193 4.97 -23.28 4.61
CA ILE A 193 3.96 -22.76 3.69
C ILE A 193 3.24 -21.53 4.27
N VAL A 194 2.68 -20.68 3.40
CA VAL A 194 1.78 -19.59 3.78
C VAL A 194 0.39 -19.87 3.19
N ILE A 195 -0.65 -19.78 4.02
CA ILE A 195 -2.04 -20.01 3.63
C ILE A 195 -2.81 -18.69 3.74
N ALA A 196 -3.17 -18.10 2.60
CA ALA A 196 -4.00 -16.91 2.53
C ALA A 196 -5.48 -17.30 2.41
N ILE A 197 -6.29 -16.93 3.41
CA ILE A 197 -7.70 -17.28 3.54
C ILE A 197 -8.55 -16.02 3.31
N GLU A 198 -9.62 -16.14 2.54
CA GLU A 198 -10.58 -15.04 2.34
C GLU A 198 -11.45 -14.76 3.57
N LYS A 199 -12.09 -15.82 4.08
CA LYS A 199 -13.13 -15.72 5.12
C LYS A 199 -12.54 -15.78 6.52
N GLY A 200 -12.83 -14.75 7.32
CA GLY A 200 -12.44 -14.69 8.73
C GLY A 200 -12.95 -15.87 9.58
N GLY A 201 -14.15 -16.39 9.30
CA GLY A 201 -14.67 -17.57 10.00
C GLY A 201 -13.81 -18.83 9.79
N LEU A 202 -13.26 -19.01 8.58
CA LEU A 202 -12.36 -20.13 8.29
C LEU A 202 -11.00 -19.92 8.93
N PHE A 203 -10.52 -18.68 9.00
CA PHE A 203 -9.30 -18.32 9.74
C PHE A 203 -9.41 -18.73 11.22
N THR A 204 -10.47 -18.32 11.92
CA THR A 204 -10.67 -18.70 13.33
C THR A 204 -10.70 -20.22 13.50
N ARG A 205 -11.38 -20.93 12.58
CA ARG A 205 -11.44 -22.40 12.61
C ARG A 205 -10.08 -23.06 12.41
N PHE A 206 -9.23 -22.52 11.54
CA PHE A 206 -7.88 -23.05 11.30
C PHE A 206 -6.98 -22.87 12.52
N VAL A 207 -7.13 -21.75 13.24
CA VAL A 207 -6.43 -21.52 14.50
C VAL A 207 -6.92 -22.48 15.59
N GLU A 208 -8.23 -22.70 15.71
CA GLU A 208 -8.82 -23.69 16.64
C GLU A 208 -8.30 -25.12 16.37
N GLU A 209 -8.22 -25.51 15.10
CA GLU A 209 -7.77 -26.84 14.67
C GLU A 209 -6.24 -26.99 14.64
N GLN A 210 -5.48 -25.94 15.02
CA GLN A 210 -4.02 -25.91 15.06
C GLN A 210 -3.37 -26.31 13.72
N VAL A 211 -3.95 -25.82 12.62
CA VAL A 211 -3.46 -26.08 11.25
C VAL A 211 -2.03 -25.55 11.08
N ASP A 212 -1.71 -24.44 11.73
CA ASP A 212 -0.37 -23.85 11.80
C ASP A 212 0.68 -24.85 12.26
N LYS A 213 0.39 -25.66 13.28
CA LYS A 213 1.33 -26.68 13.80
C LYS A 213 1.35 -27.95 12.95
N LYS A 214 0.17 -28.38 12.46
CA LYS A 214 0.04 -29.62 11.67
C LYS A 214 0.76 -29.53 10.33
N PHE A 215 0.68 -28.39 9.66
CA PHE A 215 1.25 -28.16 8.33
C PHE A 215 2.44 -27.21 8.34
N LYS A 216 2.91 -26.78 9.52
CA LYS A 216 3.93 -25.74 9.68
C LYS A 216 3.62 -24.54 8.78
N SER A 217 2.45 -23.95 8.98
CA SER A 217 1.93 -22.93 8.08
C SER A 217 1.73 -21.58 8.77
N ILE A 218 2.01 -20.50 8.06
CA ILE A 218 1.55 -19.16 8.43
C ILE A 218 0.18 -18.93 7.82
N ILE A 219 -0.81 -18.64 8.65
CA ILE A 219 -2.19 -18.42 8.22
C ILE A 219 -2.44 -16.91 8.16
N ILE A 220 -2.93 -16.43 7.03
CA ILE A 220 -3.25 -15.01 6.80
C ILE A 220 -4.71 -14.88 6.40
N ASN A 221 -5.47 -14.10 7.15
CA ASN A 221 -6.81 -13.68 6.78
C ASN A 221 -6.74 -12.40 5.94
N THR A 222 -7.26 -12.46 4.72
CA THR A 222 -7.33 -11.31 3.80
C THR A 222 -8.56 -10.44 4.03
N GLY A 223 -9.63 -10.97 4.67
CA GLY A 223 -10.84 -10.22 4.99
C GLY A 223 -11.64 -9.79 3.75
N GLY A 224 -11.74 -10.68 2.75
CA GLY A 224 -12.31 -10.40 1.43
C GLY A 224 -11.22 -9.97 0.44
N GLN A 225 -11.40 -8.85 -0.26
CA GLN A 225 -10.38 -8.37 -1.20
C GLN A 225 -9.11 -7.93 -0.43
N ALA A 226 -8.02 -8.65 -0.66
CA ALA A 226 -6.76 -8.45 0.06
C ALA A 226 -6.27 -6.99 0.03
N PRO A 227 -6.17 -6.34 1.21
CA PRO A 227 -5.56 -5.02 1.35
C PRO A 227 -4.14 -4.96 0.77
N ARG A 228 -3.66 -3.75 0.45
CA ARG A 228 -2.29 -3.57 -0.05
C ARG A 228 -1.24 -4.04 0.96
N SER A 229 -1.42 -3.73 2.25
CA SER A 229 -0.54 -4.17 3.33
C SER A 229 -0.40 -5.70 3.38
N THR A 230 -1.52 -6.41 3.27
CA THR A 230 -1.56 -7.88 3.24
C THR A 230 -0.83 -8.44 2.02
N ARG A 231 -1.03 -7.84 0.84
CA ARG A 231 -0.34 -8.26 -0.39
C ARG A 231 1.17 -8.01 -0.31
N THR A 232 1.58 -6.86 0.23
CA THR A 232 3.00 -6.57 0.48
C THR A 232 3.59 -7.59 1.45
N LEU A 233 2.88 -7.93 2.53
CA LEU A 233 3.36 -8.94 3.47
C LEU A 233 3.47 -10.34 2.84
N LEU A 234 2.45 -10.78 2.10
CA LEU A 234 2.47 -12.06 1.37
C LEU A 234 3.66 -12.14 0.42
N LYS A 235 3.93 -11.05 -0.31
CA LYS A 235 5.09 -10.95 -1.18
C LYS A 235 6.40 -11.04 -0.41
N ARG A 236 6.53 -10.33 0.71
CA ARG A 236 7.75 -10.38 1.54
C ARG A 236 7.98 -11.80 2.09
N LEU A 237 6.94 -12.49 2.54
CA LEU A 237 7.04 -13.89 2.97
C LEU A 237 7.51 -14.80 1.82
N HIS A 238 7.03 -14.54 0.61
CA HIS A 238 7.47 -15.29 -0.57
C HIS A 238 8.91 -14.97 -0.99
N ASP A 239 9.26 -13.69 -1.13
CA ASP A 239 10.55 -13.26 -1.68
C ASP A 239 11.70 -13.35 -0.65
N GLU A 240 11.45 -12.97 0.61
CA GLU A 240 12.49 -12.93 1.66
C GLU A 240 12.69 -14.29 2.33
N LEU A 241 11.61 -15.04 2.55
CA LEU A 241 11.65 -16.35 3.23
C LEU A 241 11.49 -17.54 2.29
N SER A 242 11.30 -17.30 0.97
CA SER A 242 11.11 -18.36 -0.04
C SER A 242 9.93 -19.30 0.27
N LEU A 243 8.90 -18.80 0.96
CA LEU A 243 7.74 -19.60 1.32
C LEU A 243 6.73 -19.66 0.16
N PRO A 244 6.22 -20.85 -0.19
CA PRO A 244 5.12 -20.98 -1.13
C PRO A 244 3.84 -20.39 -0.51
N VAL A 245 3.14 -19.57 -1.30
CA VAL A 245 1.87 -18.94 -0.90
C VAL A 245 0.73 -19.73 -1.53
N ILE A 246 -0.21 -20.20 -0.72
CA ILE A 246 -1.39 -20.95 -1.13
C ILE A 246 -2.61 -20.08 -0.83
N VAL A 247 -3.41 -19.78 -1.85
CA VAL A 247 -4.64 -19.00 -1.71
C VAL A 247 -5.84 -19.93 -1.58
N LEU A 248 -6.61 -19.78 -0.49
CA LEU A 248 -7.86 -20.47 -0.21
C LEU A 248 -9.02 -19.48 -0.26
N THR A 249 -9.77 -19.54 -1.35
CA THR A 249 -10.98 -18.74 -1.61
C THR A 249 -12.18 -19.66 -1.85
N ASP A 250 -13.37 -19.07 -1.87
CA ASP A 250 -14.55 -19.78 -2.34
C ASP A 250 -14.41 -20.19 -3.82
N GLY A 251 -15.08 -21.27 -4.22
CA GLY A 251 -15.11 -21.76 -5.60
C GLY A 251 -16.06 -20.98 -6.51
N ASP A 252 -16.02 -19.65 -6.43
CA ASP A 252 -16.84 -18.75 -7.25
C ASP A 252 -15.98 -17.70 -7.99
N VAL A 253 -16.62 -16.92 -8.86
CA VAL A 253 -15.95 -15.91 -9.69
C VAL A 253 -15.31 -14.80 -8.83
N TYR A 254 -15.84 -14.54 -7.63
CA TYR A 254 -15.28 -13.56 -6.71
C TYR A 254 -13.99 -14.09 -6.06
N GLY A 255 -13.98 -15.37 -5.65
CA GLY A 255 -12.80 -16.05 -5.14
C GLY A 255 -11.66 -16.08 -6.17
N GLU A 256 -11.97 -16.44 -7.43
CA GLU A 256 -11.00 -16.38 -8.53
C GLU A 256 -10.45 -14.96 -8.73
N HIS A 257 -11.31 -13.94 -8.63
CA HIS A 257 -10.90 -12.54 -8.72
C HIS A 257 -9.95 -12.14 -7.57
N ILE A 258 -10.19 -12.60 -6.34
CA ILE A 258 -9.29 -12.34 -5.20
C ILE A 258 -7.91 -12.97 -5.44
N ALA A 259 -7.89 -14.24 -5.88
CA ALA A 259 -6.64 -14.91 -6.24
C ALA A 259 -5.91 -14.19 -7.37
N MET A 260 -6.63 -13.74 -8.41
CA MET A 260 -6.06 -12.98 -9.52
C MET A 260 -5.45 -11.64 -9.06
N VAL A 261 -6.08 -10.94 -8.13
CA VAL A 261 -5.55 -9.67 -7.59
C VAL A 261 -4.27 -9.86 -6.79
N ILE A 262 -4.12 -10.97 -6.08
CA ILE A 262 -2.88 -11.34 -5.37
C ILE A 262 -1.78 -11.67 -6.40
N LYS A 263 -2.11 -12.43 -7.44
CA LYS A 263 -1.15 -12.91 -8.45
C LYS A 263 -0.69 -11.84 -9.44
N SER A 264 -1.64 -11.11 -10.03
CA SER A 264 -1.42 -10.21 -11.18
C SER A 264 -1.65 -8.73 -10.87
N GLY A 265 -2.13 -8.42 -9.65
CA GLY A 265 -2.42 -7.05 -9.23
C GLY A 265 -3.80 -6.59 -9.66
N SER A 266 -4.24 -5.46 -9.11
CA SER A 266 -5.52 -4.84 -9.47
C SER A 266 -5.32 -3.81 -10.57
N ALA A 267 -6.26 -3.72 -11.51
CA ALA A 267 -6.31 -2.67 -12.53
C ALA A 267 -6.20 -1.26 -11.92
N ASN A 268 -6.84 -1.02 -10.77
CA ASN A 268 -6.81 0.27 -10.06
C ASN A 268 -5.46 0.59 -9.41
N ALA A 269 -4.56 -0.39 -9.30
CA ALA A 269 -3.23 -0.23 -8.74
C ALA A 269 -2.12 -0.42 -9.80
N ALA A 270 -2.46 -0.37 -11.10
CA ALA A 270 -1.52 -0.58 -12.20
C ALA A 270 -0.39 0.47 -12.27
N HIS A 271 -0.52 1.59 -11.56
CA HIS A 271 0.54 2.59 -11.40
C HIS A 271 1.62 2.15 -10.40
N LEU A 272 1.31 1.20 -9.52
CA LEU A 272 2.25 0.66 -8.54
C LEU A 272 2.84 -0.64 -9.06
N ARG A 273 4.17 -0.65 -9.16
CA ARG A 273 4.93 -1.85 -9.46
C ARG A 273 5.20 -2.57 -8.15
N GLU A 274 5.35 -3.90 -8.21
CA GLU A 274 5.86 -4.74 -7.11
C GLU A 274 4.88 -5.15 -5.99
N LEU A 275 3.57 -4.98 -6.13
CA LEU A 275 2.58 -5.43 -5.12
C LEU A 275 2.03 -6.85 -5.36
N THR A 276 2.58 -7.60 -6.30
CA THR A 276 2.05 -8.87 -6.78
C THR A 276 2.94 -10.06 -6.42
N VAL A 277 2.32 -11.24 -6.25
CA VAL A 277 3.01 -12.53 -6.04
C VAL A 277 2.65 -13.46 -7.20
N PRO A 278 3.39 -13.42 -8.33
CA PRO A 278 2.99 -14.11 -9.55
C PRO A 278 2.90 -15.65 -9.43
N ASP A 279 3.69 -16.23 -8.53
CA ASP A 279 3.82 -17.67 -8.32
C ASP A 279 2.98 -18.21 -7.15
N ALA A 280 2.06 -17.37 -6.60
CA ALA A 280 1.04 -17.79 -5.65
C ALA A 280 -0.11 -18.59 -6.30
#